data_AF-A0A0G4HIB6-F1
#
_entry.id   AF-A0A0G4HIB6-F1
#
_cell.length_a   1.000
_cell.length_b   1.000
_cell.length_c   1.000
_cell.angle_alpha   90.00
_cell.angle_beta   90.00
_cell.angle_gamma   90.00
#
_symmetry.space_group_name_H-M   'P 1'
#
loop_
_entity.id
_entity.type
_entity.pdbx_description
1 polymer ?
#
loop_
_entity_poly.entity_id
_entity_poly.type
_entity_poly.pdbx_seq_one_letter_code
_entity_poly.pdbx_strand_id
1 'polypeptide(L)'
;MRPLTEDETKAVFEKLSRYVGQNLIQLVNRTDEPHFFRLHRERVFYVSEKQLKMAEHIPRKQLMSVGTIIGKFTKTRKFRVQITALDYLARFARYKVWLKAPGEQTFLYGNNVIRV
;
A
#
# COMPACT_ATOMS: atom_id res chain seq x y z
N MET A 1 15.79 -0.10 -7.01
CA MET A 1 14.70 0.47 -6.18
C MET A 1 15.26 1.63 -5.38
N ARG A 2 14.51 2.70 -5.12
CA ARG A 2 15.02 3.85 -4.32
C ARG A 2 14.20 4.07 -3.05
N PRO A 3 14.78 4.64 -1.98
CA PRO A 3 13.99 5.20 -0.86
C PRO A 3 13.02 6.27 -1.35
N LEU A 4 11.93 6.46 -0.61
CA LEU A 4 11.04 7.60 -0.78
C LEU A 4 11.75 8.86 -0.25
N THR A 5 11.46 10.00 -0.86
CA THR A 5 11.85 11.29 -0.29
C THR A 5 10.95 11.64 0.90
N GLU A 6 11.30 12.66 1.69
CA GLU A 6 10.45 13.09 2.81
C GLU A 6 9.04 13.49 2.35
N ASP A 7 8.92 14.23 1.26
CA ASP A 7 7.62 14.65 0.71
C ASP A 7 6.79 13.46 0.21
N GLU A 8 7.43 12.51 -0.48
CA GLU A 8 6.77 11.29 -0.94
C GLU A 8 6.32 10.43 0.24
N THR A 9 7.14 10.38 1.30
CA THR A 9 6.82 9.68 2.54
C THR A 9 5.62 10.33 3.20
N LYS A 10 5.60 11.66 3.39
CA LYS A 10 4.45 12.39 3.93
C LYS A 10 3.18 12.09 3.13
N ALA A 11 3.24 12.17 1.80
CA ALA A 11 2.08 11.91 0.93
C ALA A 11 1.53 10.48 1.04
N VAL A 12 2.41 9.48 1.15
CA VAL A 12 2.01 8.08 1.34
C VAL A 12 1.38 7.88 2.71
N PHE A 13 2.06 8.33 3.77
CA PHE A 13 1.61 8.14 5.15
C PHE A 13 0.30 8.91 5.43
N GLU A 14 0.14 10.12 4.90
CA GLU A 14 -1.12 10.89 5.00
C GLU A 14 -2.28 10.16 4.33
N LYS A 15 -2.04 9.45 3.23
CA LYS A 15 -3.09 8.69 2.56
C LYS A 15 -3.44 7.40 3.30
N LEU A 16 -2.43 6.69 3.83
CA LEU A 16 -2.62 5.45 4.59
C LEU A 16 -3.25 5.69 5.96
N SER A 17 -2.92 6.80 6.62
CA SER A 17 -3.48 7.17 7.93
C SER A 17 -4.99 7.40 7.87
N ARG A 18 -5.55 7.77 6.72
CA ARG A 18 -7.01 7.88 6.53
C ARG A 18 -7.76 6.54 6.71
N TYR A 19 -7.09 5.41 6.47
CA TYR A 19 -7.68 4.07 6.62
C TYR A 19 -7.34 3.45 7.98
N VAL A 20 -6.09 3.58 8.39
CA VAL A 20 -5.50 2.84 9.51
C VAL A 20 -5.37 3.69 10.79
N GLY A 21 -5.39 5.03 10.66
CA GLY A 21 -5.17 5.94 11.78
C GLY A 21 -3.76 5.82 12.36
N GLN A 22 -3.67 5.81 13.70
CA GLN A 22 -2.41 5.71 14.44
C GLN A 22 -1.74 4.33 14.36
N ASN A 23 -2.49 3.28 13.99
CA ASN A 23 -1.97 1.92 13.85
C ASN A 23 -0.98 1.76 12.68
N LEU A 24 -0.75 2.81 11.89
CA LEU A 24 0.22 2.81 10.80
C LEU A 24 1.64 2.50 11.28
N ILE A 25 1.96 2.84 12.53
CA ILE A 25 3.25 2.52 13.18
C ILE A 25 3.47 1.01 13.23
N GLN A 26 2.42 0.21 13.43
CA GLN A 26 2.51 -1.25 13.48
C GLN A 26 2.86 -1.87 12.12
N LEU A 27 2.61 -1.14 11.03
CA LEU A 27 2.98 -1.57 9.67
C LEU A 27 4.48 -1.42 9.43
N VAL A 28 5.15 -0.51 10.14
CA VAL A 28 6.60 -0.28 10.03
C VAL A 28 7.34 -1.08 11.11
N ASN A 29 6.88 -0.98 12.36
CA ASN A 29 7.48 -1.62 13.53
C ASN A 29 6.89 -3.00 13.76
N ARG A 30 7.18 -3.89 12.82
CA ARG A 30 6.85 -5.31 12.90
C ARG A 30 7.88 -6.05 13.75
N THR A 31 7.43 -6.95 14.63
CA THR A 31 8.31 -7.69 15.56
C THR A 31 9.09 -8.82 14.88
N ASP A 32 8.65 -9.25 13.69
CA ASP A 32 9.25 -10.33 12.92
C ASP A 32 10.43 -9.86 12.06
N GLU A 33 10.21 -8.92 11.15
CA GLU A 33 11.24 -8.40 10.25
C GLU A 33 10.96 -6.93 9.92
N PRO A 34 11.99 -6.07 9.85
CA PRO A 34 11.80 -4.69 9.42
C PRO A 34 11.30 -4.66 7.96
N HIS A 35 10.26 -3.87 7.74
CA HIS A 35 9.70 -3.64 6.41
C HIS A 35 9.89 -2.19 5.98
N PHE A 36 10.16 -2.02 4.69
CA PHE A 36 10.47 -0.73 4.10
C PHE A 36 9.53 -0.41 2.93
N PHE A 37 9.25 0.88 2.78
CA PHE A 37 8.63 1.40 1.56
C PHE A 37 9.73 1.76 0.55
N ARG A 38 9.62 1.25 -0.67
CA ARG A 38 10.53 1.55 -1.77
C ARG A 38 9.77 2.01 -2.99
N LEU A 39 10.31 3.01 -3.68
CA LEU A 39 9.76 3.49 -4.95
C LEU A 39 10.48 2.82 -6.13
N HIS A 40 9.69 2.35 -7.08
CA HIS A 40 10.16 1.88 -8.37
C HIS A 40 9.11 2.11 -9.46
N ARG A 41 9.51 2.77 -10.56
CA ARG A 41 8.61 3.12 -11.69
C ARG A 41 7.29 3.75 -11.21
N GLU A 42 7.38 4.75 -10.33
CA GLU A 42 6.25 5.47 -9.70
C GLU A 42 5.35 4.63 -8.79
N ARG A 43 5.65 3.34 -8.59
CA ARG A 43 4.94 2.46 -7.67
C ARG A 43 5.70 2.35 -6.36
N VAL A 44 4.95 2.40 -5.26
CA VAL A 44 5.46 2.21 -3.90
C VAL A 44 5.20 0.77 -3.51
N PHE A 45 6.28 0.07 -3.21
CA PHE A 45 6.29 -1.31 -2.75
C PHE A 45 6.54 -1.35 -1.25
N TYR A 46 5.87 -2.27 -0.57
CA TYR A 46 6.13 -2.67 0.81
C TYR A 46 6.87 -4.00 0.79
N VAL A 47 8.09 -3.98 1.33
CA VAL A 47 9.10 -5.03 1.10
C VAL A 47 9.84 -5.30 2.40
N SER A 48 10.13 -6.57 2.69
CA SER A 48 10.98 -6.94 3.84
C SER A 48 12.46 -6.68 3.56
N GLU A 49 13.29 -6.59 4.60
CA GLU A 49 14.73 -6.38 4.43
C GLU A 49 15.41 -7.49 3.59
N LYS A 50 15.05 -8.76 3.80
CA LYS A 50 15.57 -9.89 3.01
C LYS A 50 15.23 -9.76 1.54
N GLN A 51 13.97 -9.43 1.22
CA GLN A 51 13.52 -9.22 -0.15
C GLN A 51 14.24 -8.04 -0.80
N LEU A 52 14.52 -6.99 -0.03
CA LEU A 52 15.27 -5.84 -0.50
C LEU A 52 16.71 -6.21 -0.87
N LYS A 53 17.42 -6.93 0.00
CA LYS A 53 18.79 -7.41 -0.25
C LYS A 53 18.87 -8.26 -1.51
N MET A 54 17.91 -9.18 -1.71
CA MET A 54 17.84 -9.98 -2.93
C MET A 54 17.55 -9.13 -4.19
N ALA A 55 16.69 -8.12 -4.07
CA ALA A 55 16.33 -7.24 -5.18
C ALA A 55 17.47 -6.29 -5.61
N GLU A 56 18.46 -6.03 -4.75
CA GLU A 56 19.63 -5.21 -5.08
C GLU A 56 20.51 -5.84 -6.15
N HIS A 57 20.53 -7.18 -6.24
CA HIS A 57 21.29 -7.91 -7.27
C HIS A 57 20.64 -7.85 -8.67
N ILE A 58 19.39 -7.39 -8.79
CA ILE A 58 18.66 -7.35 -10.05
C ILE A 58 18.67 -5.93 -10.64
N PRO A 59 19.07 -5.74 -11.90
CA PRO A 59 19.12 -4.41 -12.49
C PRO A 59 17.72 -3.80 -12.64
N ARG A 60 17.62 -2.47 -12.47
CA ARG A 60 16.36 -1.71 -12.49
C ARG A 60 15.47 -1.96 -13.73
N LYS A 61 16.08 -2.24 -14.89
CA LYS A 61 15.35 -2.52 -16.14
C LYS A 61 14.66 -3.88 -16.11
N GLN A 62 15.26 -4.89 -15.45
CA GLN A 62 14.71 -6.25 -15.35
C GLN A 62 13.78 -6.40 -14.14
N LEU A 63 13.97 -5.58 -13.09
CA LEU A 63 13.13 -5.62 -11.90
C LEU A 63 11.69 -5.15 -12.21
N MET A 64 10.71 -6.05 -12.10
CA MET A 64 9.30 -5.77 -12.38
C MET A 64 8.50 -5.46 -11.11
N SER A 65 8.60 -6.31 -10.09
CA SER A 65 7.89 -6.21 -8.82
C SER A 65 8.73 -6.82 -7.71
N VAL A 66 8.63 -6.29 -6.49
CA VAL A 66 9.22 -6.88 -5.27
C VAL A 66 8.24 -6.65 -4.12
N GLY A 67 7.92 -7.69 -3.37
CA GLY A 67 6.95 -7.61 -2.28
C GLY A 67 5.56 -7.23 -2.78
N THR A 68 4.86 -6.38 -2.01
CA THR A 68 3.48 -5.97 -2.31
C THR A 68 3.43 -4.52 -2.76
N ILE A 69 2.68 -4.24 -3.84
CA ILE A 69 2.42 -2.85 -4.24
C ILE A 69 1.39 -2.24 -3.29
N ILE A 70 1.73 -1.13 -2.66
CA ILE A 70 0.79 -0.38 -1.80
C ILE A 70 0.04 0.67 -2.62
N GLY A 71 0.71 1.26 -3.59
CA GLY A 71 0.11 2.29 -4.42
C GLY A 71 1.06 2.82 -5.47
N LYS A 72 0.60 3.86 -6.16
CA LYS A 72 1.39 4.57 -7.16
C LYS A 72 1.19 6.07 -7.05
N PHE A 73 2.20 6.82 -7.43
CA PHE A 73 2.06 8.25 -7.68
C PHE A 73 1.41 8.49 -9.04
N THR A 74 0.49 9.45 -9.10
CA THR A 74 -0.06 9.95 -10.36
C THR A 74 0.90 10.97 -10.99
N LYS A 75 0.68 11.32 -12.26
CA LYS A 75 1.39 12.43 -12.93
C LYS A 75 1.28 13.75 -12.15
N THR A 76 0.15 13.97 -11.47
CA THR A 76 -0.11 15.11 -10.57
C THR A 76 0.50 14.95 -9.18
N ARG A 77 1.42 13.99 -8.98
CA ARG A 77 2.13 13.70 -7.71
C ARG A 77 1.23 13.33 -6.53
N LYS A 78 -0.04 12.96 -6.77
CA LYS A 78 -0.93 12.44 -5.72
C LYS A 78 -0.71 10.93 -5.55
N PHE A 79 -0.70 10.46 -4.30
CA PHE A 79 -0.59 9.03 -4.02
C PHE A 79 -1.95 8.33 -4.12
N ARG A 80 -2.04 7.30 -4.98
CA ARG A 80 -3.22 6.45 -5.16
C ARG A 80 -2.91 5.05 -4.63
N VAL A 81 -3.62 4.65 -3.59
CA VAL A 81 -3.57 3.30 -3.02
C VAL A 81 -4.12 2.29 -4.04
N GLN A 82 -3.49 1.13 -4.14
CA GLN A 82 -3.96 0.01 -4.96
C GLN A 82 -4.61 -1.08 -4.10
N ILE A 83 -5.50 -1.87 -4.69
CA ILE A 83 -6.24 -2.94 -4.00
C ILE A 83 -5.33 -4.00 -3.37
N THR A 84 -4.14 -4.21 -3.92
CA THR A 84 -3.10 -5.10 -3.37
C THR A 84 -2.65 -4.72 -1.97
N ALA A 85 -2.89 -3.49 -1.52
CA ALA A 85 -2.61 -3.06 -0.15
C ALA A 85 -3.64 -3.57 0.88
N LEU A 86 -4.79 -4.10 0.43
CA LEU A 86 -5.93 -4.40 1.28
C LEU A 86 -5.59 -5.37 2.41
N ASP A 87 -4.82 -6.43 2.13
CA ASP A 87 -4.47 -7.45 3.13
C ASP A 87 -3.67 -6.90 4.31
N TYR A 88 -2.91 -5.83 4.09
CA TYR A 88 -2.13 -5.16 5.12
C TYR A 88 -2.97 -4.10 5.83
N LEU A 89 -3.76 -3.32 5.10
CA LEU A 89 -4.56 -2.24 5.68
C LEU A 89 -5.79 -2.74 6.44
N ALA A 90 -6.44 -3.81 5.97
CA ALA A 90 -7.67 -4.33 6.57
C ALA A 90 -7.49 -4.84 8.01
N ARG A 91 -6.29 -5.33 8.35
CA ARG A 91 -5.95 -5.79 9.71
C ARG A 91 -6.01 -4.67 10.72
N PHE A 92 -5.57 -3.48 10.32
CA PHE A 92 -5.43 -2.32 11.20
C PHE A 92 -6.47 -1.23 10.94
N ALA A 93 -7.39 -1.44 9.99
CA ALA A 93 -8.41 -0.48 9.61
C ALA A 93 -9.34 -0.15 10.79
N ARG A 94 -9.49 1.14 11.08
CA ARG A 94 -10.32 1.62 12.19
C ARG A 94 -11.82 1.55 11.88
N TYR A 95 -12.19 1.90 10.66
CA TYR A 95 -13.58 1.93 10.21
C TYR A 95 -13.80 0.84 9.16
N LYS A 96 -14.77 -0.05 9.42
CA LYS A 96 -15.12 -1.17 8.55
C LYS A 96 -16.60 -1.12 8.23
N VAL A 97 -16.94 -1.40 6.97
CA VAL A 97 -18.33 -1.47 6.50
C VAL A 97 -18.55 -2.88 5.97
N TRP A 98 -19.62 -3.52 6.44
CA TRP A 98 -20.02 -4.84 5.99
C TRP A 98 -21.18 -4.72 5.02
N LEU A 99 -21.11 -5.44 3.90
CA LEU A 99 -22.14 -5.44 2.87
C LEU A 99 -23.01 -6.69 3.00
N LYS A 100 -24.30 -6.55 2.68
CA LYS A 100 -25.19 -7.69 2.46
C LYS A 100 -24.86 -8.31 1.09
N ALA A 101 -25.12 -9.61 0.92
CA ALA A 101 -24.89 -10.35 -0.33
C ALA A 101 -25.32 -9.61 -1.63
N PRO A 102 -26.52 -8.99 -1.73
CA PRO A 102 -26.89 -8.26 -2.94
C PRO A 102 -26.03 -7.02 -3.23
N GLY A 103 -25.48 -6.37 -2.19
CA GLY A 103 -24.61 -5.20 -2.34
C GLY A 103 -23.17 -5.54 -2.66
N GLU A 104 -22.74 -6.78 -2.42
CA GLU A 104 -21.36 -7.23 -2.65
C GLU A 104 -21.01 -7.25 -4.14
N GLN A 105 -21.84 -7.89 -4.97
CA GLN A 105 -21.59 -8.00 -6.41
C GLN A 105 -21.54 -6.63 -7.09
N THR A 106 -22.46 -5.74 -6.72
CA THR A 106 -22.49 -4.35 -7.21
C THR A 106 -21.19 -3.60 -6.89
N PHE A 107 -20.67 -3.77 -5.68
CA PHE A 107 -19.40 -3.17 -5.26
C PHE A 107 -18.19 -3.77 -5.99
N LEU A 108 -18.16 -5.09 -6.19
CA LEU A 108 -17.09 -5.78 -6.93
C LEU A 108 -17.00 -5.33 -8.40
N TYR A 109 -18.11 -4.94 -9.01
CA TYR A 109 -18.11 -4.33 -10.35
C TYR A 109 -17.74 -2.83 -10.37
N GLY A 110 -17.38 -2.25 -9.22
CA GLY A 110 -16.88 -0.88 -9.12
C GLY A 110 -17.94 0.19 -8.92
N ASN A 111 -19.17 -0.20 -8.57
CA ASN A 111 -20.21 0.75 -8.20
C ASN A 111 -20.09 1.19 -6.73
N ASN A 112 -20.73 2.30 -6.38
CA ASN A 112 -20.76 2.80 -5.01
C ASN A 112 -21.64 1.91 -4.11
N VAL A 113 -21.31 1.86 -2.83
CA VAL A 113 -22.15 1.22 -1.82
C VAL A 113 -23.40 2.08 -1.58
N ILE A 114 -24.57 1.49 -1.80
CA ILE A 114 -25.85 2.12 -1.51
C ILE A 114 -26.24 1.80 -0.07
N ARG A 115 -26.75 2.79 0.65
CA ARG A 115 -27.31 2.58 1.99
C ARG A 115 -28.69 1.93 1.81
N VAL A 116 -28.78 0.63 2.11
CA VAL A 116 -30.03 -0.15 2.12
C VAL A 116 -30.40 -0.54 3.53
#